data_AF-A0A453K5T3-F1
#
_entry.id   AF-A0A453K5T3-F1
#
_cell.length_a   1.000
_cell.length_b   1.000
_cell.length_c   1.000
_cell.angle_alpha   90.00
_cell.angle_beta   90.00
_cell.angle_gamma   90.00
#
_symmetry.space_group_name_H-M   'P 1'
#
loop_
_entity.id
_entity.type
_entity.pdbx_description
1 polymer ?
#
loop_
_entity_poly.entity_id
_entity_poly.type
_entity_poly.pdbx_seq_one_letter_code
_entity_poly.pdbx_strand_id
1 'polypeptide(L)'
;MSSSVGGGGGGGAALAGGDVAGLLDKAKELDQLRKEQDDVATEINKIHKKIISSPEMVDKSVDAMMARLRGFYVQARELSESEVSASSALVGLLDGLLQSGVSAAPRKKIEISEQKKKRMKSDTDTTRFSSASMRSQLDQAANLKGEQVAARVKSDDEKDEWFVVKVIHFDKETKEFEVLDEEPGDDEESAQKKYKLPMSYIIPFPKKGDPSSAQDFGQGRQVLAVYPGTTALYRATVASQRKRKSDDYNLLFDDDEEDGNLPERAVPFYRVVALPEGHRQ
;
A
#
# COMPACT_ATOMS: atom_id res chain seq x y z
N MET A 1 -36.99 -46.13 47.36
CA MET A 1 -36.56 -46.37 45.98
C MET A 1 -36.36 -45.00 45.34
N SER A 2 -35.19 -44.39 45.47
CA SER A 2 -33.99 -44.53 44.62
C SER A 2 -33.78 -43.23 43.84
N SER A 3 -32.98 -42.36 44.43
CA SER A 3 -31.82 -41.64 43.87
C SER A 3 -31.62 -41.52 42.35
N SER A 4 -31.40 -40.24 41.94
CA SER A 4 -30.14 -39.73 41.34
C SER A 4 -29.92 -39.69 39.81
N VAL A 5 -29.81 -38.43 39.32
CA VAL A 5 -28.75 -37.81 38.48
C VAL A 5 -28.30 -38.46 37.16
N GLY A 6 -28.47 -37.71 36.06
CA GLY A 6 -27.34 -37.03 35.38
C GLY A 6 -26.89 -37.51 34.00
N GLY A 7 -26.69 -36.55 33.08
CA GLY A 7 -25.42 -36.45 32.32
C GLY A 7 -25.47 -36.37 30.78
N GLY A 8 -24.90 -35.28 30.24
CA GLY A 8 -24.18 -35.22 28.94
C GLY A 8 -24.94 -34.55 27.79
N GLY A 9 -24.61 -33.36 27.27
CA GLY A 9 -23.42 -32.52 27.39
C GLY A 9 -22.32 -32.90 26.37
N GLY A 10 -22.27 -32.24 25.21
CA GLY A 10 -21.10 -32.25 24.32
C GLY A 10 -21.41 -32.02 22.84
N GLY A 11 -21.19 -30.80 22.34
CA GLY A 11 -21.29 -30.49 20.91
C GLY A 11 -21.29 -29.00 20.62
N GLY A 12 -20.14 -28.34 20.78
CA GLY A 12 -20.03 -26.90 20.47
C GLY A 12 -18.61 -26.33 20.39
N ALA A 13 -17.58 -27.05 20.85
CA ALA A 13 -16.22 -26.52 20.92
C ALA A 13 -15.27 -26.96 19.77
N ALA A 14 -15.71 -27.86 18.88
CA ALA A 14 -14.80 -28.48 17.90
C ALA A 14 -14.54 -27.68 16.63
N LEU A 15 -15.35 -26.67 16.32
CA LEU A 15 -15.29 -25.96 15.03
C LEU A 15 -14.24 -24.84 15.03
N ALA A 16 -14.12 -24.07 16.12
CA ALA A 16 -13.14 -22.98 16.23
C ALA A 16 -11.68 -23.47 16.38
N GLY A 17 -11.47 -24.71 16.85
CA GLY A 17 -10.13 -25.27 17.05
C GLY A 17 -9.43 -25.67 15.74
N GLY A 18 -10.20 -26.04 14.71
CA GLY A 18 -9.66 -26.42 13.40
C GLY A 18 -9.15 -25.22 12.60
N ASP A 19 -9.88 -24.11 12.64
CA ASP A 19 -9.55 -22.89 11.89
C ASP A 19 -8.29 -22.19 12.45
N VAL A 20 -8.14 -22.18 13.78
CA VAL A 20 -6.95 -21.62 14.44
C VAL A 20 -5.71 -22.50 14.24
N ALA A 21 -5.87 -23.83 14.23
CA ALA A 21 -4.76 -24.74 13.94
C ALA A 21 -4.24 -24.56 12.49
N GLY A 22 -5.15 -24.48 11.52
CA GLY A 22 -4.80 -24.21 10.12
C GLY A 22 -4.09 -22.86 9.92
N LEU A 23 -4.49 -21.83 10.68
CA LEU A 23 -3.82 -20.53 10.69
C LEU A 23 -2.36 -20.64 11.19
N LEU A 24 -2.13 -21.36 12.28
CA LEU A 24 -0.80 -21.54 12.85
C LEU A 24 0.12 -22.34 11.93
N ASP A 25 -0.41 -23.36 11.25
CA ASP A 25 0.38 -24.16 10.31
C ASP A 25 0.77 -23.36 9.06
N LYS A 26 -0.16 -22.54 8.54
CA LYS A 26 0.14 -21.63 7.42
C LYS A 26 1.09 -20.50 7.80
N ALA A 27 1.06 -20.03 9.04
CA ALA A 27 2.05 -19.06 9.53
C ALA A 27 3.46 -19.64 9.58
N LYS A 28 3.61 -20.89 10.06
CA LYS A 28 4.90 -21.60 10.03
C LYS A 28 5.42 -21.84 8.60
N GLU A 29 4.51 -22.13 7.68
CA GLU A 29 4.84 -22.27 6.25
C GLU A 29 5.41 -20.97 5.68
N LEU A 30 4.84 -19.80 6.03
CA LEU A 30 5.40 -18.50 5.64
C LEU A 30 6.79 -18.24 6.23
N ASP A 31 6.99 -18.56 7.52
CA ASP A 31 8.31 -18.41 8.15
C ASP A 31 9.37 -19.29 7.48
N GLN A 32 8.99 -20.50 7.07
CA GLN A 32 9.86 -21.41 6.34
C GLN A 32 10.16 -20.90 4.91
N LEU A 33 9.14 -20.42 4.18
CA LEU A 33 9.32 -19.84 2.85
C LEU A 33 10.24 -18.62 2.88
N ARG A 34 10.11 -17.76 3.90
CA ARG A 34 10.99 -16.62 4.09
C ARG A 34 12.45 -17.04 4.26
N LYS A 35 12.72 -18.06 5.07
CA LYS A 35 14.07 -18.60 5.26
C LYS A 35 14.65 -19.16 3.95
N GLU A 36 13.84 -19.88 3.18
CA GLU A 36 14.26 -20.43 1.88
C GLU A 36 14.55 -19.34 0.86
N GLN A 37 13.77 -18.26 0.85
CA GLN A 37 14.04 -17.09 0.01
C GLN A 37 15.36 -16.40 0.39
N ASP A 38 15.66 -16.25 1.69
CA ASP A 38 16.93 -15.70 2.17
C ASP A 38 18.13 -16.58 1.73
N ASP A 39 17.99 -17.91 1.78
CA ASP A 39 19.00 -18.85 1.33
C ASP A 39 19.25 -18.75 -0.18
N VAL A 40 18.18 -18.68 -0.98
CA VAL A 40 18.27 -18.50 -2.45
C VAL A 40 18.89 -17.15 -2.80
N ALA A 41 18.50 -16.07 -2.14
CA ALA A 41 19.09 -14.74 -2.35
C ALA A 41 20.60 -14.75 -2.04
N THR A 42 21.01 -15.46 -0.98
CA THR A 42 22.42 -15.62 -0.61
C THR A 42 23.21 -16.35 -1.70
N GLU A 43 22.67 -17.43 -2.28
CA GLU A 43 23.34 -18.16 -3.37
C GLU A 43 23.37 -17.38 -4.69
N ILE A 44 22.33 -16.59 -5.02
CA ILE A 44 22.34 -15.66 -6.16
C ILE A 44 23.48 -14.66 -6.01
N ASN A 45 23.57 -13.99 -4.86
CA ASN A 45 24.62 -13.00 -4.58
C ASN A 45 26.03 -13.61 -4.65
N LYS A 46 26.18 -14.84 -4.18
CA LYS A 46 27.46 -15.60 -4.24
C LYS A 46 27.87 -15.90 -5.67
N ILE A 47 26.95 -16.30 -6.54
CA ILE A 47 27.26 -16.55 -7.97
C ILE A 47 27.59 -15.25 -8.68
N HIS A 48 26.80 -14.18 -8.48
CA HIS A 48 27.10 -12.86 -9.03
C HIS A 48 28.51 -12.39 -8.65
N LYS A 49 28.87 -12.50 -7.37
CA LYS A 49 30.21 -12.12 -6.90
C LYS A 49 31.31 -12.94 -7.59
N LYS A 50 31.10 -14.25 -7.77
CA LYS A 50 32.06 -15.14 -8.45
C LYS A 50 32.24 -14.80 -9.94
N ILE A 51 31.16 -14.48 -10.64
CA ILE A 51 31.22 -14.08 -12.06
C ILE A 51 32.00 -12.77 -12.19
N ILE A 52 31.69 -11.78 -11.35
CA ILE A 52 32.35 -10.46 -11.38
C ILE A 52 33.82 -10.55 -10.98
N SER A 53 34.16 -11.36 -9.98
CA SER A 53 35.52 -11.45 -9.42
C SER A 53 36.47 -12.33 -10.24
N SER A 54 36.00 -12.96 -11.31
CA SER A 54 36.83 -13.88 -12.12
C SER A 54 36.47 -13.79 -13.61
N PRO A 55 36.80 -12.64 -14.25
CA PRO A 55 36.52 -12.39 -15.66
C PRO A 55 37.34 -13.26 -16.63
N GLU A 56 38.41 -13.91 -16.16
CA GLU A 56 39.25 -14.83 -16.95
C GLU A 56 38.77 -16.30 -16.94
N MET A 57 37.63 -16.61 -16.32
CA MET A 57 37.08 -17.97 -16.36
C MET A 57 36.66 -18.36 -17.78
N VAL A 58 37.00 -19.59 -18.18
CA VAL A 58 36.64 -20.16 -19.50
C VAL A 58 35.12 -20.18 -19.73
N ASP A 59 34.69 -19.92 -20.96
CA ASP A 59 33.28 -19.75 -21.34
C ASP A 59 32.36 -20.87 -20.82
N LYS A 60 32.78 -22.14 -20.90
CA LYS A 60 31.98 -23.28 -20.41
C LYS A 60 31.73 -23.26 -18.89
N SER A 61 32.66 -22.71 -18.10
CA SER A 61 32.51 -22.56 -16.64
C SER A 61 31.57 -21.41 -16.30
N VAL A 62 31.66 -20.32 -17.07
CA VAL A 62 30.77 -19.16 -16.96
C VAL A 62 29.34 -19.56 -17.36
N ASP A 63 29.16 -20.29 -18.46
CA ASP A 63 27.87 -20.81 -18.90
C ASP A 63 27.21 -21.70 -17.85
N ALA A 64 27.99 -22.57 -17.19
CA ALA A 64 27.48 -23.41 -16.10
C ALA A 64 27.02 -22.59 -14.88
N MET A 65 27.76 -21.53 -14.53
CA MET A 65 27.35 -20.62 -13.46
C MET A 65 26.10 -19.81 -13.82
N MET A 66 25.99 -19.35 -15.07
CA MET A 66 24.82 -18.63 -15.57
C MET A 66 23.57 -19.52 -15.62
N ALA A 67 23.72 -20.78 -16.03
CA ALA A 67 22.64 -21.76 -16.00
C ALA A 67 22.15 -22.02 -14.57
N ARG A 68 23.09 -22.13 -13.61
CA ARG A 68 22.76 -22.30 -12.19
C ARG A 68 22.08 -21.05 -11.61
N LEU A 69 22.56 -19.87 -11.97
CA LEU A 69 21.96 -18.58 -11.59
C LEU A 69 20.52 -18.46 -12.10
N ARG A 70 20.28 -18.82 -13.37
CA ARG A 70 18.92 -18.90 -13.92
C ARG A 70 18.04 -19.85 -13.11
N GLY A 71 18.57 -21.00 -12.69
CA GLY A 71 17.87 -21.95 -11.82
C GLY A 71 17.45 -21.32 -10.49
N PHE A 72 18.35 -20.60 -9.83
CA PHE A 72 18.04 -19.89 -8.59
C PHE A 72 17.01 -18.77 -8.76
N TYR A 73 17.03 -18.04 -9.87
CA TYR A 73 16.01 -17.03 -10.15
C TYR A 73 14.63 -17.64 -10.42
N VAL A 74 14.57 -18.80 -11.08
CA VAL A 74 13.32 -19.56 -11.24
C VAL A 74 12.81 -20.04 -9.88
N GLN A 75 13.69 -20.60 -9.06
CA GLN A 75 13.34 -21.02 -7.70
C GLN A 75 12.86 -19.85 -6.83
N ALA A 76 13.51 -18.69 -6.90
CA ALA A 76 13.09 -17.48 -6.19
C ALA A 76 11.67 -17.05 -6.58
N ARG A 77 11.36 -17.12 -7.89
CA ARG A 77 10.02 -16.83 -8.40
C ARG A 77 8.98 -17.82 -7.87
N GLU A 78 9.27 -19.13 -7.90
CA GLU A 78 8.36 -20.16 -7.39
C GLU A 78 8.10 -20.00 -5.88
N LEU A 79 9.14 -19.69 -5.09
CA LEU A 79 9.01 -19.40 -3.66
C LEU A 79 8.16 -18.16 -3.40
N SER A 80 8.27 -17.12 -4.23
CA SER A 80 7.43 -15.92 -4.13
C SER A 80 5.96 -16.22 -4.49
N GLU A 81 5.71 -17.01 -5.54
CA GLU A 81 4.36 -17.47 -5.89
C GLU A 81 3.74 -18.33 -4.76
N SER A 82 4.55 -19.18 -4.11
CA SER A 82 4.14 -19.97 -2.95
C SER A 82 3.81 -19.10 -1.73
N GLU A 83 4.62 -18.06 -1.46
CA GLU A 83 4.38 -17.10 -0.37
C GLU A 83 3.07 -16.33 -0.57
N VAL A 84 2.79 -15.90 -1.80
CA VAL A 84 1.53 -15.23 -2.16
C VAL A 84 0.35 -16.18 -1.93
N SER A 85 0.48 -17.46 -2.31
CA SER A 85 -0.55 -18.47 -2.10
C SER A 85 -0.83 -18.71 -0.61
N ALA A 86 0.22 -18.94 0.20
CA ALA A 86 0.11 -19.14 1.63
C ALA A 86 -0.46 -17.92 2.36
N SER A 87 -0.04 -16.71 1.97
CA SER A 87 -0.57 -15.45 2.50
C SER A 87 -2.04 -15.24 2.16
N SER A 88 -2.43 -15.52 0.91
CA SER A 88 -3.83 -15.44 0.47
C SER A 88 -4.72 -16.43 1.22
N ALA A 89 -4.22 -17.63 1.48
CA ALA A 89 -4.92 -18.64 2.28
C ALA A 89 -5.12 -18.19 3.74
N LEU A 90 -4.10 -17.59 4.36
CA LEU A 90 -4.19 -17.03 5.71
C LEU A 90 -5.23 -15.91 5.79
N VAL A 91 -5.27 -15.01 4.81
CA VAL A 91 -6.28 -13.95 4.72
C VAL A 91 -7.68 -14.57 4.66
N GLY A 92 -7.89 -15.58 3.82
CA GLY A 92 -9.18 -16.28 3.74
C GLY A 92 -9.60 -16.95 5.05
N LEU A 93 -8.67 -17.58 5.78
CA LEU A 93 -8.94 -18.17 7.10
C LEU A 93 -9.30 -17.10 8.15
N LEU A 94 -8.59 -15.96 8.14
CA LEU A 94 -8.88 -14.84 9.03
C LEU A 94 -10.26 -14.23 8.74
N ASP A 95 -10.62 -14.04 7.47
CA ASP A 95 -11.93 -13.54 7.07
C ASP A 95 -13.07 -14.49 7.49
N GLY A 96 -12.86 -15.81 7.34
CA GLY A 96 -13.80 -16.84 7.81
C GLY A 96 -14.02 -16.79 9.33
N LEU A 97 -12.95 -16.62 10.10
CA LEU A 97 -13.03 -16.52 11.56
C LEU A 97 -13.74 -15.23 11.99
N LEU A 98 -13.48 -14.10 11.32
CA LEU A 98 -14.17 -12.83 11.56
C LEU A 98 -15.68 -12.92 11.27
N GLN A 99 -16.09 -13.64 10.24
CA GLN A 99 -17.51 -13.86 9.91
C GLN A 99 -18.20 -14.81 10.91
N SER A 100 -17.48 -15.81 11.42
CA SER A 100 -18.01 -16.75 12.43
C SER A 100 -18.33 -16.09 13.78
N GLY A 101 -17.62 -15.01 14.13
CA GLY A 101 -17.82 -14.24 15.36
C GLY A 101 -19.11 -13.42 15.43
N VAL A 102 -19.85 -13.29 14.32
CA VAL A 102 -21.09 -12.48 14.22
C VAL A 102 -22.36 -13.33 14.37
N SER A 103 -22.24 -14.66 14.39
CA SER A 103 -23.37 -15.60 14.50
C SER A 103 -23.61 -16.09 15.93
N ALA A 104 -23.99 -15.19 16.84
CA ALA A 104 -24.71 -15.55 18.06
C ALA A 104 -26.21 -15.31 17.86
N ALA A 105 -26.96 -16.41 17.77
CA ALA A 105 -28.40 -16.56 17.50
C ALA A 105 -29.36 -15.46 18.00
N PRO A 106 -30.43 -15.11 17.23
CA PRO A 106 -31.52 -14.26 17.71
C PRO A 106 -32.46 -15.07 18.62
N ARG A 107 -32.63 -14.63 19.88
CA ARG A 107 -33.69 -15.14 20.78
C ARG A 107 -35.05 -14.58 20.36
N LYS A 108 -36.07 -15.42 20.54
CA LYS A 108 -37.44 -15.33 20.02
C LYS A 108 -38.22 -14.08 20.48
N LYS A 109 -39.03 -13.60 19.51
CA LYS A 109 -40.20 -12.69 19.54
C LYS A 109 -40.88 -12.47 20.90
N ILE A 110 -41.11 -11.20 21.24
CA ILE A 110 -42.32 -10.72 21.91
C ILE A 110 -42.79 -9.47 21.14
N GLU A 111 -44.00 -9.56 20.55
CA GLU A 111 -44.76 -8.42 20.02
C GLU A 111 -45.10 -7.43 21.13
N ILE A 112 -45.09 -6.12 20.83
CA ILE A 112 -46.08 -5.13 21.34
C ILE A 112 -45.97 -3.84 20.50
N SER A 113 -47.07 -3.57 19.80
CA SER A 113 -47.70 -2.32 19.30
C SER A 113 -46.88 -1.08 18.92
N GLU A 114 -47.18 -0.60 17.72
CA GLU A 114 -46.94 0.75 17.19
C GLU A 114 -47.56 1.87 18.06
N GLN A 115 -46.84 2.98 18.24
CA GLN A 115 -47.45 4.32 18.32
C GLN A 115 -46.44 5.46 18.06
N LYS A 116 -46.97 6.47 17.35
CA LYS A 116 -46.33 7.61 16.67
C LYS A 116 -45.56 8.62 17.56
N LYS A 117 -44.53 9.21 16.91
CA LYS A 117 -44.09 10.63 16.87
C LYS A 117 -42.97 11.15 17.81
N LYS A 118 -41.96 11.69 17.11
CA LYS A 118 -41.10 12.88 17.39
C LYS A 118 -40.02 12.79 18.47
N ARG A 119 -38.74 12.67 18.06
CA ARG A 119 -37.67 13.67 18.27
C ARG A 119 -36.31 13.15 17.74
N MET A 120 -35.48 14.09 17.29
CA MET A 120 -34.12 13.91 16.77
C MET A 120 -33.19 13.13 17.71
N LYS A 121 -32.49 12.13 17.19
CA LYS A 121 -31.02 11.98 17.27
C LYS A 121 -30.60 10.74 16.45
N SER A 122 -29.93 10.97 15.33
CA SER A 122 -29.14 9.93 14.66
C SER A 122 -27.83 9.79 15.44
N ASP A 123 -27.84 8.88 16.40
CA ASP A 123 -26.63 8.19 16.83
C ASP A 123 -26.52 6.96 15.93
N THR A 124 -25.48 6.89 15.12
CA THR A 124 -25.12 5.66 14.43
C THR A 124 -23.62 5.53 14.59
N ASP A 125 -23.27 4.99 15.76
CA ASP A 125 -22.34 3.87 15.89
C ASP A 125 -21.19 3.94 14.89
N THR A 126 -20.12 4.60 15.33
CA THR A 126 -18.78 4.53 14.74
C THR A 126 -18.37 3.06 14.75
N THR A 127 -18.79 2.38 13.70
CA THR A 127 -18.41 1.03 13.34
C THR A 127 -16.91 0.91 13.47
N ARG A 128 -16.50 -0.03 14.33
CA ARG A 128 -15.17 -0.59 14.49
C ARG A 128 -14.49 -0.78 13.13
N PHE A 129 -13.87 0.27 12.59
CA PHE A 129 -12.85 0.12 11.55
C PHE A 129 -11.72 -0.66 12.21
N SER A 130 -11.61 -1.91 11.80
CA SER A 130 -10.79 -2.95 12.43
C SER A 130 -9.37 -2.41 12.72
N SER A 131 -8.89 -2.58 13.95
CA SER A 131 -7.51 -2.27 14.34
C SER A 131 -6.47 -2.90 13.39
N ALA A 132 -6.82 -4.01 12.75
CA ALA A 132 -6.06 -4.66 11.68
C ALA A 132 -5.87 -3.78 10.42
N SER A 133 -6.89 -3.03 9.99
CA SER A 133 -6.81 -2.12 8.83
C SER A 133 -5.92 -0.92 9.13
N MET A 134 -6.01 -0.36 10.35
CA MET A 134 -5.13 0.71 10.80
C MET A 134 -3.68 0.21 10.92
N ARG A 135 -3.47 -1.01 11.40
CA ARG A 135 -2.15 -1.65 11.47
C ARG A 135 -1.55 -1.88 10.08
N SER A 136 -2.35 -2.34 9.12
CA SER A 136 -1.93 -2.46 7.72
C SER A 136 -1.55 -1.11 7.10
N GLN A 137 -2.30 -0.03 7.35
CA GLN A 137 -1.95 1.31 6.89
C GLN A 137 -0.64 1.81 7.50
N LEU A 138 -0.41 1.56 8.80
CA LEU A 138 0.84 1.92 9.49
C LEU A 138 2.05 1.17 8.92
N ASP A 139 1.89 -0.11 8.57
CA ASP A 139 2.96 -0.90 7.99
C ASP A 139 3.24 -0.47 6.53
N GLN A 140 2.21 -0.16 5.75
CA GLN A 140 2.38 0.42 4.41
C GLN A 140 3.10 1.77 4.46
N ALA A 141 2.73 2.64 5.41
CA ALA A 141 3.38 3.92 5.65
C ALA A 141 4.87 3.75 6.01
N ALA A 142 5.19 2.80 6.89
CA ALA A 142 6.57 2.50 7.25
C ALA A 142 7.41 2.00 6.07
N ASN A 143 6.79 1.28 5.13
CA ASN A 143 7.45 0.78 3.92
C ASN A 143 7.75 1.87 2.89
N LEU A 144 7.25 3.10 3.07
CA LEU A 144 7.59 4.23 2.20
C LEU A 144 8.98 4.81 2.48
N LYS A 145 9.69 4.33 3.50
CA LYS A 145 11.03 4.81 3.83
C LYS A 145 11.96 4.75 2.61
N GLY A 146 12.54 5.89 2.23
CA GLY A 146 13.43 6.04 1.08
C GLY A 146 12.72 6.28 -0.25
N GLU A 147 11.39 6.16 -0.30
CA GLU A 147 10.58 6.42 -1.48
C GLU A 147 10.27 7.91 -1.63
N GLN A 148 10.04 8.34 -2.87
CA GLN A 148 9.51 9.66 -3.18
C GLN A 148 7.98 9.64 -3.03
N VAL A 149 7.45 10.69 -2.41
CA VAL A 149 6.01 10.87 -2.14
C VAL A 149 5.64 12.33 -2.39
N ALA A 150 4.36 12.61 -2.64
CA ALA A 150 3.86 13.97 -2.64
C ALA A 150 3.55 14.38 -1.20
N ALA A 151 4.06 15.52 -0.77
CA ALA A 151 3.82 16.06 0.56
C ALA A 151 3.17 17.44 0.49
N ARG A 152 2.11 17.62 1.27
CA ARG A 152 1.47 18.92 1.45
C ARG A 152 2.23 19.74 2.47
N VAL A 153 2.75 20.88 2.03
CA VAL A 153 3.34 21.90 2.86
C VAL A 153 2.42 23.10 2.81
N LYS A 154 2.01 23.60 3.98
CA LYS A 154 1.23 24.83 4.06
C LYS A 154 2.20 26.01 4.03
N SER A 155 1.97 26.95 3.12
CA SER A 155 2.60 28.27 3.16
C SER A 155 1.78 29.25 4.02
N ASP A 156 2.40 30.37 4.36
CA ASP A 156 1.81 31.44 5.19
C ASP A 156 0.53 32.02 4.55
N ASP A 157 0.44 31.97 3.21
CA ASP A 157 -0.68 32.46 2.38
C ASP A 157 -1.89 31.51 2.28
N GLU A 158 -2.03 30.52 3.16
CA GLU A 158 -3.12 29.54 3.20
C GLU A 158 -3.31 28.68 1.92
N LYS A 159 -2.35 28.70 1.00
CA LYS A 159 -2.33 27.82 -0.17
C LYS A 159 -1.71 26.48 0.18
N ASP A 160 -2.34 25.41 -0.30
CA ASP A 160 -1.80 24.07 -0.16
C ASP A 160 -0.78 23.82 -1.28
N GLU A 161 0.52 23.90 -0.96
CA GLU A 161 1.58 23.56 -1.91
C GLU A 161 2.00 22.10 -1.74
N TRP A 162 2.19 21.41 -2.86
CA TRP A 162 2.57 20.00 -2.88
C TRP A 162 3.94 19.83 -3.51
N PHE A 163 4.84 19.13 -2.81
CA PHE A 163 6.20 18.89 -3.26
C PHE A 163 6.50 17.39 -3.33
N VAL A 164 7.38 17.03 -4.26
CA VAL A 164 8.01 15.71 -4.31
C VAL A 164 9.10 15.67 -3.25
N VAL A 165 8.86 14.91 -2.20
CA VAL A 165 9.81 14.76 -1.09
C VAL A 165 10.18 13.29 -0.92
N LYS A 166 11.32 13.05 -0.29
CA LYS A 166 11.81 11.72 0.05
C LYS A 166 11.53 11.39 1.51
N VAL A 167 10.91 10.25 1.78
CA VAL A 167 10.66 9.81 3.15
C VAL A 167 11.96 9.37 3.82
N ILE A 168 12.32 10.01 4.93
CA ILE A 168 13.46 9.63 5.77
C ILE A 168 13.02 8.61 6.82
N HIS A 169 11.90 8.89 7.48
CA HIS A 169 11.42 8.11 8.60
C HIS A 169 9.90 8.23 8.75
N PHE A 170 9.30 7.22 9.38
CA PHE A 170 7.89 7.22 9.74
C PHE A 170 7.75 6.78 11.19
N ASP A 171 7.17 7.66 12.01
CA ASP A 171 6.87 7.38 13.40
C ASP A 171 5.48 6.72 13.50
N LYS A 172 5.47 5.44 13.90
CA LYS A 172 4.23 4.65 14.03
C LYS A 172 3.36 5.10 15.22
N GLU A 173 3.94 5.74 16.22
CA GLU A 173 3.24 6.20 17.42
C GLU A 173 2.53 7.52 17.14
N THR A 174 3.25 8.51 16.59
CA THR A 174 2.67 9.83 16.29
C THR A 174 1.96 9.90 14.94
N LYS A 175 2.18 8.90 14.06
CA LYS A 175 1.67 8.86 12.67
C LYS A 175 2.18 10.05 11.85
N GLU A 176 3.44 10.37 12.02
CA GLU A 176 4.12 11.45 11.33
C GLU A 176 5.25 10.91 10.46
N PHE A 177 5.37 11.48 9.27
CA PHE A 177 6.49 11.26 8.37
C PHE A 177 7.52 12.37 8.56
N GLU A 178 8.79 11.96 8.67
CA GLU A 178 9.92 12.82 8.44
C GLU A 178 10.31 12.72 6.96
N VAL A 179 10.18 13.83 6.25
CA VAL A 179 10.45 13.90 4.80
C VAL A 179 11.50 14.95 4.49
N LEU A 180 12.24 14.72 3.41
CA LEU A 180 13.29 15.59 2.88
C LEU A 180 12.85 16.14 1.54
N ASP A 181 12.84 17.46 1.40
CA ASP A 181 12.73 18.10 0.10
C ASP A 181 14.10 18.04 -0.60
N GLU A 182 14.11 17.42 -1.77
CA GLU A 182 15.30 17.23 -2.61
C GLU A 182 15.39 18.32 -3.70
N GLU A 183 14.60 19.41 -3.62
CA GLU A 183 14.74 20.53 -4.54
C GLU A 183 16.21 21.00 -4.58
N PRO A 184 16.86 20.98 -5.76
CA PRO A 184 18.25 21.41 -5.89
C PRO A 184 18.27 22.91 -5.67
N GLY A 185 18.67 23.35 -4.48
CA GLY A 185 18.79 24.78 -4.26
C GLY A 185 19.90 25.36 -5.13
N ASP A 186 19.63 26.56 -5.64
CA ASP A 186 20.43 27.27 -6.63
C ASP A 186 21.80 27.74 -6.09
N ASP A 187 22.03 27.61 -4.77
CA ASP A 187 23.26 27.97 -4.08
C ASP A 187 23.96 26.75 -3.47
N GLU A 188 25.31 26.74 -3.51
CA GLU A 188 26.21 25.71 -2.94
C GLU A 188 26.03 25.45 -1.42
N GLU A 189 25.13 26.18 -0.75
CA GLU A 189 24.79 26.05 0.67
C GLU A 189 23.27 25.84 0.90
N SER A 190 22.56 25.22 -0.06
CA SER A 190 21.13 24.99 0.07
C SER A 190 20.84 23.78 0.95
N ALA A 191 20.60 24.04 2.24
CA ALA A 191 20.20 23.05 3.21
C ALA A 191 18.92 22.31 2.75
N GLN A 192 19.04 21.00 2.51
CA GLN A 192 17.90 20.13 2.26
C GLN A 192 16.85 20.32 3.37
N LYS A 193 15.67 20.84 3.02
CA LYS A 193 14.63 21.16 4.01
C LYS A 193 13.98 19.86 4.50
N LYS A 194 13.93 19.70 5.82
CA LYS A 194 13.28 18.56 6.47
C LYS A 194 11.93 19.01 7.04
N TYR A 195 10.89 18.24 6.76
CA TYR A 195 9.55 18.48 7.27
C TYR A 195 9.08 17.30 8.10
N LYS A 196 8.30 17.61 9.15
CA LYS A 196 7.51 16.62 9.90
C LYS A 196 6.06 16.84 9.56
N LEU A 197 5.43 15.86 8.91
CA LEU A 197 4.07 15.98 8.39
C LEU A 197 3.23 14.78 8.82
N PRO A 198 1.94 14.96 9.15
CA PRO A 198 1.06 13.84 9.47
C PRO A 198 0.82 12.96 8.24
N MET A 199 0.47 11.68 8.45
CA MET A 199 0.15 10.74 7.36
C MET A 199 -0.86 11.29 6.34
N SER A 200 -1.82 12.11 6.77
CA SER A 200 -2.86 12.67 5.90
C SER A 200 -2.35 13.71 4.90
N TYR A 201 -1.10 14.18 5.05
CA TYR A 201 -0.48 15.18 4.17
C TYR A 201 0.50 14.52 3.19
N ILE A 202 0.60 13.19 3.21
CA ILE A 202 1.48 12.40 2.36
C ILE A 202 0.63 11.56 1.40
N ILE A 203 0.95 11.64 0.10
CA ILE A 203 0.35 10.81 -0.93
C ILE A 203 1.47 10.01 -1.60
N PRO A 204 1.47 8.66 -1.46
CA PRO A 204 2.43 7.82 -2.15
C PRO A 204 2.25 7.87 -3.67
N PHE A 205 3.35 7.92 -4.41
CA PHE A 205 3.31 7.78 -5.86
C PHE A 205 3.09 6.33 -6.28
N PRO A 206 2.41 6.09 -7.43
CA PRO A 206 2.38 4.77 -8.06
C PRO A 206 3.80 4.28 -8.39
N LYS A 207 4.00 2.96 -8.38
CA LYS A 207 5.30 2.38 -8.70
C LYS A 207 5.57 2.44 -10.20
N LYS A 208 6.72 3.00 -10.59
CA LYS A 208 7.14 3.14 -12.00
C LYS A 208 7.11 1.83 -12.80
N GLY A 209 7.42 0.70 -12.16
CA GLY A 209 7.43 -0.63 -12.79
C GLY A 209 6.09 -1.36 -12.74
N ASP A 210 5.09 -0.84 -12.04
CA ASP A 210 3.79 -1.49 -11.87
C ASP A 210 2.63 -0.51 -12.16
N PRO A 211 2.20 -0.41 -13.43
CA PRO A 211 1.05 0.40 -13.82
C PRO A 211 -0.28 -0.01 -13.16
N SER A 212 -0.33 -1.21 -12.57
CA SER A 212 -1.51 -1.72 -11.85
C SER A 212 -1.71 -1.00 -10.50
N SER A 213 -0.62 -0.53 -9.90
CA SER A 213 -0.64 0.26 -8.66
C SER A 213 -1.18 1.68 -8.86
N ALA A 214 -1.24 2.16 -10.12
CA ALA A 214 -1.69 3.50 -10.45
C ALA A 214 -3.21 3.58 -10.57
N GLN A 215 -3.78 4.65 -10.02
CA GLN A 215 -5.17 5.00 -10.27
C GLN A 215 -5.34 5.46 -11.73
N ASP A 216 -6.43 5.04 -12.37
CA ASP A 216 -6.76 5.44 -13.73
C ASP A 216 -7.72 6.62 -13.72
N PHE A 217 -7.27 7.75 -14.24
CA PHE A 217 -8.02 9.01 -14.28
C PHE A 217 -8.61 9.21 -15.67
N GLY A 218 -9.94 9.27 -15.72
CA GLY A 218 -10.69 9.56 -16.94
C GLY A 218 -10.40 10.95 -17.51
N GLN A 219 -10.64 11.14 -18.81
CA GLN A 219 -10.69 12.48 -19.41
C GLN A 219 -11.62 13.43 -18.62
N GLY A 220 -11.18 14.66 -18.42
CA GLY A 220 -11.89 15.70 -17.67
C GLY A 220 -11.81 15.55 -16.14
N ARG A 221 -11.11 14.54 -15.62
CA ARG A 221 -10.87 14.41 -14.18
C ARG A 221 -9.78 15.38 -13.73
N GLN A 222 -9.99 15.98 -12.57
CA GLN A 222 -8.98 16.77 -11.88
C GLN A 222 -8.04 15.85 -11.11
N VAL A 223 -6.75 16.13 -11.22
CA VAL A 223 -5.66 15.38 -10.63
C VAL A 223 -4.63 16.35 -10.06
N LEU A 224 -3.73 15.82 -9.24
CA LEU A 224 -2.54 16.53 -8.82
C LEU A 224 -1.34 15.87 -9.51
N ALA A 225 -0.51 16.67 -10.18
CA ALA A 225 0.57 16.13 -11.02
C ALA A 225 1.84 16.97 -10.91
N VAL A 226 2.99 16.30 -11.01
CA VAL A 226 4.30 16.99 -11.04
C VAL A 226 4.43 17.75 -12.35
N TYR A 227 4.70 19.05 -12.27
CA TYR A 227 4.92 19.84 -13.48
C TYR A 227 6.25 19.41 -14.15
N PRO A 228 6.30 19.28 -15.49
CA PRO A 228 7.52 18.85 -16.18
C PRO A 228 8.73 19.74 -15.84
N GLY A 229 9.81 19.12 -15.37
CA GLY A 229 11.05 19.83 -15.03
C GLY A 229 11.11 20.41 -13.62
N THR A 230 10.06 20.28 -12.81
CA THR A 230 10.05 20.75 -11.41
C THR A 230 9.87 19.60 -10.42
N THR A 231 9.95 19.94 -9.13
CA THR A 231 9.66 19.05 -7.99
C THR A 231 8.33 19.39 -7.31
N ALA A 232 7.56 20.33 -7.85
CA ALA A 232 6.26 20.73 -7.31
C ALA A 232 5.10 20.07 -8.08
N LEU A 233 3.99 19.86 -7.38
CA LEU A 233 2.76 19.34 -7.96
C LEU A 233 1.68 20.42 -8.00
N TYR A 234 0.95 20.44 -9.10
CA TYR A 234 -0.10 21.42 -9.36
C TYR A 234 -1.38 20.72 -9.77
N ARG A 235 -2.50 21.40 -9.56
CA ARG A 235 -3.80 20.97 -10.05
C ARG A 235 -3.78 20.96 -11.58
N ALA A 236 -4.26 19.86 -12.15
CA ALA A 236 -4.38 19.72 -13.57
C ALA A 236 -5.64 18.94 -13.95
N THR A 237 -6.10 19.14 -15.18
CA THR A 237 -7.23 18.41 -15.77
C THR A 237 -6.73 17.44 -16.84
N VAL A 238 -7.20 16.19 -16.80
CA VAL A 238 -6.84 15.18 -17.81
C VAL A 238 -7.44 15.58 -19.17
N ALA A 239 -6.57 15.93 -20.12
CA ALA A 239 -6.96 16.39 -21.45
C ALA A 239 -7.55 15.26 -22.30
N SER A 240 -6.97 14.07 -22.23
CA SER A 240 -7.33 12.92 -23.07
C SER A 240 -7.22 11.60 -22.30
N GLN A 241 -8.12 10.66 -22.62
CA GLN A 241 -8.04 9.30 -22.10
C GLN A 241 -6.83 8.56 -22.65
N ARG A 242 -6.04 7.96 -21.76
CA ARG A 242 -4.88 7.15 -22.15
C ARG A 242 -5.31 5.84 -22.80
N LYS A 243 -4.50 5.34 -23.74
CA LYS A 243 -4.76 4.06 -24.42
C LYS A 243 -4.32 2.86 -23.59
N ARG A 244 -3.24 3.01 -22.82
CA ARG A 244 -2.71 1.99 -21.89
C ARG A 244 -2.39 2.63 -20.54
N LYS A 245 -2.43 1.83 -19.47
CA LYS A 245 -2.13 2.29 -18.10
C LYS A 245 -0.69 2.77 -17.91
N SER A 246 0.23 2.25 -18.72
CA SER A 246 1.64 2.63 -18.74
C SER A 246 1.94 3.92 -19.51
N ASP A 247 0.98 4.42 -20.30
CA ASP A 247 1.18 5.62 -21.11
C ASP A 247 1.17 6.87 -20.21
N ASP A 248 1.77 7.96 -20.70
CA ASP A 248 1.74 9.24 -20.01
C ASP A 248 0.35 9.87 -20.07
N TYR A 249 0.03 10.70 -19.07
CA TYR A 249 -1.16 11.54 -19.09
C TYR A 249 -0.88 12.82 -19.84
N ASN A 250 -1.79 13.22 -20.73
CA ASN A 250 -1.83 14.59 -21.25
C ASN A 250 -2.68 15.43 -20.30
N LEU A 251 -2.06 16.43 -19.67
CA LEU A 251 -2.65 17.24 -18.62
C LEU A 251 -2.67 18.71 -19.01
N LEU A 252 -3.75 19.39 -18.67
CA LEU A 252 -3.90 20.84 -18.75
C LEU A 252 -3.70 21.38 -17.33
N PHE A 253 -2.59 22.04 -17.07
CA PHE A 253 -2.30 22.61 -15.77
C PHE A 253 -3.02 23.94 -15.59
N ASP A 254 -3.70 24.13 -14.47
CA ASP A 254 -4.60 25.26 -14.29
C ASP A 254 -3.84 26.62 -14.17
N ASP A 255 -2.55 26.59 -13.82
CA ASP A 255 -1.67 27.76 -13.71
C ASP A 255 -0.77 27.98 -14.96
N ASP A 256 -0.87 27.14 -16.01
CA ASP A 256 0.01 27.17 -17.20
C ASP A 256 -0.66 27.88 -18.40
N GLU A 257 -1.52 28.88 -18.18
CA GLU A 257 -2.23 29.60 -19.25
C GLU A 257 -1.28 30.46 -20.08
N GLU A 258 -1.16 30.13 -21.37
CA GLU A 258 -0.34 30.83 -22.35
C GLU A 258 -1.23 31.30 -23.52
N ASP A 259 -1.22 32.61 -23.82
CA ASP A 259 -2.02 33.23 -24.89
C ASP A 259 -3.53 32.88 -24.83
N GLY A 260 -4.08 32.70 -23.63
CA GLY A 260 -5.48 32.37 -23.40
C GLY A 260 -5.84 30.90 -23.66
N ASN A 261 -4.83 30.02 -23.75
CA ASN A 261 -5.02 28.58 -23.87
C ASN A 261 -4.15 27.83 -22.86
N LEU A 262 -4.64 26.69 -22.38
CA LEU A 262 -3.87 25.77 -21.54
C LEU A 262 -3.15 24.75 -22.45
N PRO A 263 -1.80 24.69 -22.46
CA PRO A 263 -1.08 23.71 -23.25
C PRO A 263 -1.20 22.30 -22.63
N GLU A 264 -1.27 21.28 -23.49
CA GLU A 264 -1.22 19.89 -23.03
C GLU A 264 0.22 19.49 -22.69
N ARG A 265 0.44 19.07 -21.44
CA ARG A 265 1.71 18.57 -20.93
C ARG A 265 1.64 17.06 -20.72
N ALA A 266 2.59 16.33 -21.31
CA ALA A 266 2.74 14.90 -21.06
C ALA A 266 3.43 14.65 -19.71
N VAL A 267 2.76 13.94 -18.80
CA VAL A 267 3.26 13.61 -17.46
C VAL A 267 3.19 12.10 -17.23
N PRO A 268 4.30 11.45 -16.83
CA PRO A 268 4.30 10.02 -16.56
C PRO A 268 3.28 9.60 -15.51
N PHE A 269 2.67 8.42 -15.70
CA PHE A 269 1.60 7.93 -14.82
C PHE A 269 1.98 7.86 -13.33
N TYR A 270 3.25 7.57 -13.04
CA TYR A 270 3.78 7.46 -11.69
C TYR A 270 4.06 8.83 -11.04
N ARG A 271 3.80 9.93 -11.75
CA ARG A 271 3.86 11.31 -11.25
C ARG A 271 2.49 12.00 -11.19
N VAL A 272 1.42 11.22 -11.34
CA VAL A 272 0.03 11.71 -11.27
C VAL A 272 -0.67 11.00 -10.11
N VAL A 273 -1.28 11.78 -9.22
CA VAL A 273 -2.00 11.29 -8.05
C VAL A 273 -3.39 11.91 -7.95
N ALA A 274 -4.24 11.31 -7.12
CA ALA A 274 -5.60 11.81 -6.92
C ALA A 274 -5.55 13.18 -6.22
N LEU A 275 -6.41 14.10 -6.66
CA LEU A 275 -6.58 15.39 -6.01
C LEU A 275 -7.28 15.18 -4.65
N PRO A 276 -6.66 15.56 -3.51
CA PRO A 276 -7.28 15.40 -2.20
C PRO A 276 -8.50 16.30 -2.01
N GLU A 277 -9.50 15.81 -1.27
CA GLU A 277 -10.68 16.60 -0.94
C GLU A 277 -10.30 17.84 -0.12
N GLY A 278 -10.80 19.00 -0.53
CA GLY A 278 -10.52 20.28 0.13
C GLY A 278 -9.20 20.95 -0.26
N HIS A 279 -8.51 20.46 -1.29
CA HIS A 279 -7.34 21.14 -1.86
C HIS A 279 -7.73 22.56 -2.34
N ARG A 280 -7.05 23.56 -1.78
CA ARG A 280 -7.17 24.97 -2.17
C ARG A 280 -5.85 25.43 -2.77
N GLN A 281 -5.90 25.75 -4.05
CA GLN A 281 -4.80 26.34 -4.83
C GLN A 281 -5.28 27.66 -5.42
#